data_AF-A0A8C1T8A7-F1
#
_entry.id   AF-A0A8C1T8A7-F1
#
_cell.length_a   1.000
_cell.length_b   1.000
_cell.length_c   1.000
_cell.angle_alpha   90.00
_cell.angle_beta   90.00
_cell.angle_gamma   90.00
#
_symmetry.space_group_name_H-M   'P 1'
#
loop_
_entity.id
_entity.type
_entity.pdbx_description
1 polymer ?
#
loop_
_entity_poly.entity_id
_entity_poly.type
_entity_poly.pdbx_seq_one_letter_code
_entity_poly.pdbx_strand_id
1 'polypeptide(L)' 'MAPEVISRLPYGTEVDIWSLGIMVIEMVDGEPPYFNEPPLQAMRRIRDNLPPRLKDSHKVSRCV' A
#
# COMPACT_ATOMS: atom_id res chain seq x y z
N MET A 1 5.80 -2.93 -0.48
CA MET A 1 7.07 -2.60 0.21
C MET A 1 6.88 -1.34 1.02
N ALA A 2 7.39 -1.32 2.25
CA ALA A 2 7.31 -0.15 3.11
C ALA A 2 8.30 0.95 2.64
N PRO A 3 7.97 2.24 2.84
CA PRO A 3 8.80 3.35 2.36
C PRO A 3 10.22 3.35 2.93
N GLU A 4 10.40 2.90 4.18
CA GLU A 4 11.69 2.73 4.85
C GLU A 4 12.57 1.67 4.19
N VAL A 5 11.97 0.57 3.70
CA VAL A 5 12.68 -0.49 2.96
C VAL A 5 13.16 0.05 1.61
N ILE A 6 12.31 0.82 0.91
CA ILE A 6 12.66 1.44 -0.37
C ILE A 6 13.78 2.48 -0.18
N SER A 7 13.77 3.18 0.96
CA SER A 7 14.77 4.17 1.33
C SER A 7 16.05 3.58 1.90
N ARG A 8 16.13 2.25 2.03
CA ARG A 8 17.26 1.51 2.62
C ARG A 8 17.59 1.97 4.05
N LEU A 9 16.57 2.38 4.80
CA LEU A 9 16.70 2.73 6.21
C LEU A 9 16.68 1.45 7.06
N PRO A 10 17.21 1.48 8.30
CA PRO A 10 17.01 0.40 9.25
C PRO A 10 15.51 0.16 9.42
N TYR A 11 15.08 -1.08 9.25
CA TYR A 11 13.68 -1.47 9.34
C TYR A 11 13.51 -2.60 10.35
N GLY A 12 12.44 -2.53 11.14
CA GLY A 12 12.03 -3.56 12.07
C GLY A 12 10.86 -4.39 11.55
N THR A 13 10.06 -4.91 12.47
CA THR A 13 8.84 -5.67 12.17
C THR A 13 7.68 -4.78 11.68
N GLU A 14 7.81 -3.45 11.77
CA GLU A 14 6.79 -2.52 11.25
C GLU A 14 6.54 -2.65 9.73
N VAL A 15 7.53 -3.14 8.97
CA VAL A 15 7.41 -3.35 7.52
C VAL A 15 6.34 -4.40 7.16
N ASP A 16 6.12 -5.36 8.05
CA ASP A 16 5.11 -6.40 7.88
C ASP A 16 3.71 -5.82 8.10
N ILE A 17 3.56 -4.89 9.06
CA ILE A 17 2.31 -4.16 9.30
C ILE A 17 1.95 -3.30 8.08
N TRP A 18 2.94 -2.63 7.49
CA TRP A 18 2.72 -1.91 6.23
C TRP A 18 2.24 -2.85 5.12
N SER A 19 2.93 -3.98 4.93
CA SER A 19 2.60 -4.95 3.89
C SER A 19 1.20 -5.55 4.10
N LEU A 20 0.80 -5.78 5.35
CA LEU A 20 -0.56 -6.19 5.72
C LEU A 20 -1.60 -5.13 5.32
N GLY A 21 -1.33 -3.84 5.55
CA GLY A 21 -2.22 -2.75 5.12
C GLY A 21 -2.42 -2.69 3.60
N ILE A 22 -1.34 -2.88 2.84
CA ILE A 22 -1.42 -2.96 1.37
C ILE A 22 -2.23 -4.18 0.92
N MET A 23 -2.04 -5.33 1.57
CA MET A 23 -2.82 -6.54 1.30
C MET A 23 -4.31 -6.34 1.57
N VAL A 24 -4.67 -5.61 2.65
CA VAL A 24 -6.07 -5.26 2.93
C VAL A 24 -6.65 -4.37 1.84
N ILE A 25 -5.88 -3.36 1.37
CA ILE A 25 -6.30 -2.51 0.25
C ILE A 25 -6.52 -3.35 -1.01
N GLU A 26 -5.59 -4.25 -1.32
CA GLU A 26 -5.70 -5.17 -2.46
C GLU A 26 -6.91 -6.09 -2.36
N MET A 27 -7.25 -6.60 -1.17
CA MET A 27 -8.45 -7.43 -0.98
C MET A 27 -9.76 -6.65 -1.21
N VAL A 28 -9.79 -5.34 -0.93
CA VAL A 28 -10.98 -4.51 -1.11
C VAL A 28 -11.09 -3.96 -2.54
N ASP A 29 -9.99 -3.43 -3.06
CA ASP A 29 -9.95 -2.76 -4.36
C ASP A 29 -9.71 -3.77 -5.51
N GLY A 30 -9.16 -4.96 -5.21
CA GLY A 30 -8.84 -6.03 -6.16
C GLY A 30 -7.45 -5.89 -6.80
N GLU A 31 -6.80 -4.75 -6.60
CA GLU A 31 -5.48 -4.43 -7.13
C GLU A 31 -4.65 -3.68 -6.07
N PRO A 32 -3.32 -3.88 -6.04
CA PRO A 32 -2.46 -3.11 -5.15
C PRO A 32 -2.40 -1.64 -5.61
N PRO A 33 -2.05 -0.70 -4.71
CA PRO A 33 -1.92 0.71 -5.08
C PRO A 33 -0.83 0.88 -6.15
N TYR A 34 -1.12 1.73 -7.14
CA TYR A 34 -0.23 2.03 -8.27
C TYR A 34 0.06 0.86 -9.21
N PHE A 35 -0.80 -0.16 -9.27
CA PHE A 35 -0.63 -1.32 -10.16
C PHE A 35 -0.44 -0.97 -11.64
N ASN A 36 -1.06 0.12 -12.12
CA ASN A 36 -0.96 0.56 -13.52
C ASN A 36 0.34 1.33 -13.84
N GLU A 37 1.22 1.54 -12.87
CA GLU A 37 2.49 2.25 -13.07
C GLU A 37 3.68 1.30 -13.17
N PRO A 38 4.75 1.69 -13.88
CA PRO A 38 6.00 0.94 -13.87
C PRO A 38 6.50 0.71 -12.43
N PRO A 39 7.08 -0.45 -12.09
CA PRO A 39 7.44 -0.79 -10.71
C PRO A 39 8.35 0.25 -10.02
N LEU A 40 9.30 0.83 -10.77
CA LEU A 40 10.17 1.88 -10.27
C LEU A 40 9.42 3.17 -9.93
N GLN A 41 8.39 3.51 -10.69
CA GLN A 41 7.58 4.71 -10.47
C GLN A 41 6.63 4.51 -9.29
N ALA A 42 5.99 3.34 -9.18
CA ALA A 42 5.18 2.95 -8.03
C ALA A 42 5.99 3.00 -6.72
N MET A 43 7.21 2.46 -6.71
CA MET A 43 8.11 2.54 -5.54
C MET A 43 8.46 3.97 -5.16
N ARG A 44 8.74 4.86 -6.13
CA ARG A 44 8.97 6.29 -5.85
C ARG A 44 7.73 6.93 -5.24
N ARG A 45 6.53 6.63 -5.76
CA ARG A 45 5.29 7.16 -5.21
C ARG A 45 5.03 6.70 -3.79
N ILE A 46 5.31 5.43 -3.46
CA ILE A 46 5.18 4.91 -2.09
C ILE A 46 6.14 5.63 -1.13
N ARG A 47 7.35 5.97 -1.58
CA ARG A 47 8.34 6.69 -0.78
C ARG A 47 8.00 8.17 -0.59
N ASP A 48 7.56 8.83 -1.67
CA ASP A 48 7.48 10.30 -1.73
C ASP A 48 6.07 10.85 -1.42
N ASN A 49 5.01 10.02 -1.50
CA ASN A 49 3.63 10.44 -1.21
C ASN A 49 3.14 9.96 0.16
N LEU A 50 1.99 10.51 0.56
CA LEU A 50 1.23 10.03 1.71
C LEU A 50 0.78 8.57 1.54
N PRO A 51 0.56 7.84 2.65
CA PRO A 51 0.11 6.45 2.61
C PRO A 51 -1.13 6.27 1.74
N PRO A 52 -1.18 5.19 0.92
CA PRO A 52 -2.31 4.94 0.05
C PRO A 52 -3.58 4.75 0.88
N ARG A 53 -4.68 5.35 0.41
CA ARG A 53 -6.00 5.21 0.99
C ARG A 53 -6.85 4.32 0.09
N LEU A 54 -7.80 3.62 0.68
CA LEU A 54 -8.82 2.85 -0.03
C LEU A 54 -9.54 3.76 -1.03
N LYS A 55 -9.59 3.35 -2.30
CA LYS A 55 -10.33 4.09 -3.33
C LYS A 55 -11.83 3.92 -3.13
N ASP A 56 -12.26 2.68 -2.87
CA ASP A 56 -13.67 2.30 -2.76
C ASP A 56 -14.07 1.96 -1.32
N SER A 57 -14.09 2.96 -0.43
CA SER A 57 -14.58 2.75 0.95
C SER A 57 -16.03 2.26 1.01
N HIS A 58 -16.81 2.44 -0.07
CA HIS A 58 -18.19 1.95 -0.21
C HIS A 58 -18.30 0.44 -0.44
N LYS A 59 -17.26 -0.26 -0.95
CA LYS A 59 -17.26 -1.73 -1.03
C LYS A 59 -17.19 -2.40 0.35
N VAL A 60 -16.70 -1.67 1.35
CA VAL A 60 -16.56 -2.15 2.73
C VAL A 60 -17.89 -2.04 3.51
N SER A 61 -18.96 -1.58 2.88
CA SER A 61 -20.34 -1.57 3.43
C SER A 61 -21.16 -2.68 2.77
N ARG A 62 -21.93 -3.54 3.44
CA ARG A 62 -22.32 -3.68 4.85
C ARG A 62 -22.95 -5.09 4.95
N CYS A 63 -22.36 -6.02 5.71
CA CYS A 63 -23.12 -7.18 6.20
C CYS A 63 -23.90 -6.69 7.44
N VAL A 64 -25.09 -6.13 7.20
CA VAL A 64 -26.17 -5.99 8.18
C VAL A 64 -27.45 -6.43 7.49
#